data_AF-A0A0B4EPA5-F1
#
_entry.id   AF-A0A0B4EPA5-F1
#
_cell.length_a   1.000
_cell.length_b   1.000
_cell.length_c   1.000
_cell.angle_alpha   90.00
_cell.angle_beta   90.00
_cell.angle_gamma   90.00
#
_symmetry.space_group_name_H-M   'P 1'
#
loop_
_entity.id
_entity.type
_entity.pdbx_description
1 polymer ?
#
loop_
_entity_poly.entity_id
_entity_poly.type
_entity_poly.pdbx_seq_one_letter_code
_entity_poly.pdbx_strand_id
1 'polypeptide(L)'
;MTRPGYLTWRAKQKSQAASRVSALLSSPAIQPALPADECERVAALVRKDGLSTDGETQVLEDVACLVFLDDQFDDFEAKAEMDEDKMVGILRKTWGKMTDEGKKLALAMDLSDRAKVLIAKALEAS
;
A
#
# COMPACT_ATOMS: atom_id res chain seq x y z
N MET A 1 -17.53 13.67 -0.46
CA MET A 1 -16.83 13.52 0.84
C MET A 1 -15.78 14.60 0.96
N THR A 2 -15.68 15.33 2.08
CA THR A 2 -14.63 16.34 2.27
C THR A 2 -13.27 15.68 2.54
N ARG A 3 -12.17 16.39 2.30
CA ARG A 3 -10.82 15.88 2.59
C ARG A 3 -10.65 15.44 4.06
N PRO A 4 -11.10 16.20 5.08
CA PRO A 4 -11.06 15.74 6.47
C PRO A 4 -11.86 14.45 6.68
N GLY A 5 -13.06 14.36 6.12
CA GLY A 5 -13.88 13.15 6.21
C GLY A 5 -13.17 11.93 5.63
N TYR A 6 -12.56 12.07 4.46
CA TYR A 6 -11.79 11.00 3.82
C TYR A 6 -10.61 10.53 4.67
N LEU A 7 -9.84 11.46 5.25
CA LEU A 7 -8.71 11.13 6.11
C LEU A 7 -9.15 10.41 7.39
N THR A 8 -10.23 10.87 8.03
CA THR A 8 -10.80 10.22 9.22
C THR A 8 -11.28 8.80 8.90
N TRP A 9 -11.99 8.63 7.78
CA TRP A 9 -12.44 7.30 7.35
C TRP A 9 -11.25 6.37 7.09
N ARG A 10 -10.22 6.83 6.36
CA ARG A 10 -9.02 6.05 6.05
C ARG A 10 -8.26 5.64 7.32
N ALA A 11 -8.11 6.54 8.29
CA ALA A 11 -7.49 6.23 9.57
C ALA A 11 -8.29 5.16 10.33
N LYS A 12 -9.62 5.29 10.36
CA LYS A 12 -10.50 4.30 10.99
C LYS A 12 -10.40 2.91 10.35
N GLN A 13 -10.30 2.83 9.01
CA GLN A 13 -10.14 1.55 8.30
C GLN A 13 -8.87 0.81 8.74
N LYS A 14 -7.75 1.54 8.82
CA LYS A 14 -6.46 1.01 9.30
C LYS A 14 -6.56 0.47 10.74
N SER A 15 -7.11 1.27 11.66
CA SER A 15 -7.27 0.87 13.06
C SER A 15 -8.20 -0.34 13.21
N GLN A 16 -9.29 -0.40 12.44
CA GLN A 16 -10.22 -1.53 12.49
C GLN A 16 -9.57 -2.81 11.95
N ALA A 17 -8.82 -2.74 10.83
CA ALA A 17 -8.10 -3.88 10.28
C ALA A 17 -7.07 -4.42 11.28
N ALA A 18 -6.29 -3.54 11.90
CA ALA A 18 -5.29 -3.92 12.89
C ALA A 18 -5.92 -4.57 14.14
N SER A 19 -7.03 -4.03 14.64
CA SER A 19 -7.77 -4.62 15.76
C SER A 19 -8.28 -6.03 15.44
N ARG A 20 -8.81 -6.25 14.22
CA ARG A 20 -9.27 -7.57 13.79
C ARG A 20 -8.12 -8.57 13.69
N VAL A 21 -7.00 -8.17 13.09
CA VAL A 21 -5.82 -9.03 12.96
C VAL A 21 -5.25 -9.37 14.33
N SER A 22 -5.08 -8.39 15.21
CA SER A 22 -4.59 -8.62 16.58
C SER A 22 -5.50 -9.56 17.38
N ALA A 23 -6.83 -9.42 17.26
CA ALA A 23 -7.79 -10.32 17.89
C ALA A 23 -7.70 -11.76 17.35
N LEU A 24 -7.47 -11.93 16.04
CA LEU A 24 -7.25 -13.24 15.43
C LEU A 24 -5.95 -13.88 15.93
N LEU A 25 -4.85 -13.13 15.92
CA LEU A 25 -3.52 -13.61 16.32
C LEU A 25 -3.44 -13.95 17.80
N SER A 26 -4.17 -13.22 18.64
CA SER A 26 -4.25 -13.46 20.09
C SER A 26 -5.31 -14.51 20.45
N SER A 27 -5.98 -15.11 19.47
CA SER A 27 -7.04 -16.09 19.73
C SER A 27 -6.46 -17.46 20.09
N PRO A 28 -7.21 -18.30 20.84
CA PRO A 28 -6.78 -19.66 21.17
C PRO A 28 -6.58 -20.60 19.97
N ALA A 29 -6.98 -20.18 18.77
CA ALA A 29 -6.83 -20.94 17.53
C ALA A 29 -5.37 -20.97 17.03
N ILE A 30 -4.54 -20.01 17.44
CA ILE A 30 -3.10 -20.00 17.12
C ILE A 30 -2.33 -20.75 18.21
N GLN A 31 -1.63 -21.83 17.81
CA GLN A 31 -0.85 -22.66 18.73
C GLN A 31 0.54 -22.99 18.13
N PRO A 32 1.64 -22.73 18.87
CA PRO A 32 1.68 -22.08 20.19
C PRO A 32 1.22 -20.61 20.12
N ALA A 33 0.77 -20.07 21.26
CA ALA A 33 0.32 -18.69 21.35
C ALA A 33 1.46 -17.73 20.99
N LEU A 34 1.15 -16.68 20.22
CA LEU A 34 2.11 -15.64 19.87
C LEU A 34 2.33 -14.69 21.07
N PRO A 35 3.56 -14.20 21.29
CA PRO A 35 3.84 -13.12 22.23
C PRO A 35 3.00 -11.86 21.93
N ALA A 36 2.61 -11.14 22.99
CA ALA A 36 1.75 -9.97 22.85
C ALA A 36 2.41 -8.81 22.06
N ASP A 37 3.73 -8.69 22.17
CA ASP A 37 4.54 -7.72 21.43
C ASP A 37 4.61 -8.07 19.93
N GLU A 38 4.64 -9.34 19.55
CA GLU A 38 4.53 -9.76 18.15
C GLU A 38 3.14 -9.44 17.57
N CYS A 39 2.07 -9.71 18.32
CA CYS A 39 0.71 -9.34 17.93
C CYS A 39 0.57 -7.82 17.72
N GLU A 40 1.13 -7.01 18.62
CA GLU A 40 1.11 -5.55 18.48
C GLU A 40 2.00 -5.08 17.33
N ARG A 41 3.14 -5.75 17.08
CA ARG A 41 3.99 -5.44 15.94
C ARG A 41 3.23 -5.60 14.63
N VAL A 42 2.54 -6.72 14.44
CA VAL A 42 1.68 -6.93 13.26
C VAL A 42 0.58 -5.88 13.18
N ALA A 43 -0.06 -5.54 14.30
CA ALA A 43 -1.09 -4.51 14.34
C ALA A 43 -0.54 -3.14 13.89
N ALA A 44 0.65 -2.75 14.34
CA ALA A 44 1.33 -1.51 13.93
C ALA A 44 1.64 -1.49 12.42
N LEU A 45 2.12 -2.61 11.87
CA LEU A 45 2.36 -2.76 10.43
C LEU A 45 1.07 -2.59 9.61
N VAL A 46 -0.04 -3.21 10.06
CA VAL A 46 -1.37 -3.07 9.40
C VAL A 46 -1.87 -1.62 9.44
N ARG A 47 -1.61 -0.88 10.53
CA ARG A 47 -1.93 0.56 10.60
C ARG A 47 -1.00 1.42 9.73
N LYS A 48 0.14 0.85 9.33
CA LYS A 48 1.25 1.52 8.65
C LYS A 48 1.86 2.61 9.51
N ASP A 49 2.04 2.29 10.80
CA ASP A 49 2.68 3.18 11.76
C ASP A 49 4.17 3.33 11.40
N GLY A 50 4.68 4.56 11.46
CA GLY A 50 6.10 4.82 11.15
C GLY A 50 6.47 4.65 9.68
N LEU A 51 5.57 4.83 8.71
CA LEU A 51 5.87 4.61 7.27
C LEU A 51 7.14 5.31 6.75
N SER A 52 7.55 6.45 7.32
CA SER A 52 8.78 7.15 6.91
C SER A 52 10.01 6.85 7.80
N THR A 53 9.84 6.10 8.88
CA THR A 53 10.86 5.93 9.94
C THR A 53 11.09 4.47 10.35
N ASP A 54 10.19 3.57 9.98
CA ASP A 54 10.21 2.15 10.32
C ASP A 54 10.44 1.32 9.05
N GLY A 55 11.55 0.57 9.04
CA GLY A 55 11.99 -0.17 7.87
C GLY A 55 11.03 -1.30 7.45
N GLU A 56 10.40 -2.01 8.39
CA GLU A 56 9.46 -3.07 8.00
C GLU A 56 8.14 -2.48 7.50
N THR A 57 7.68 -1.36 8.06
CA THR A 57 6.51 -0.65 7.52
C THR A 57 6.77 -0.18 6.10
N GLN A 58 7.99 0.30 5.81
CA GLN A 58 8.40 0.68 4.45
C GLN A 58 8.39 -0.52 3.50
N VAL A 59 8.98 -1.64 3.90
CA VAL A 59 8.96 -2.88 3.10
C VAL A 59 7.52 -3.33 2.84
N LEU A 60 6.63 -3.26 3.84
CA LEU A 60 5.23 -3.65 3.65
C LEU A 60 4.48 -2.70 2.72
N GLU A 61 4.79 -1.39 2.74
CA GLU A 61 4.24 -0.44 1.76
C GLU A 61 4.78 -0.69 0.36
N ASP A 62 6.06 -1.01 0.21
CA ASP A 62 6.66 -1.39 -1.08
C ASP A 62 5.93 -2.60 -1.65
N VAL A 63 5.77 -3.67 -0.86
CA VAL A 63 5.01 -4.87 -1.26
C VAL A 63 3.59 -4.51 -1.67
N ALA A 64 2.89 -3.65 -0.91
CA ALA A 64 1.53 -3.24 -1.26
C ALA A 64 1.48 -2.46 -2.59
N CYS A 65 2.49 -1.63 -2.88
CA CYS A 65 2.59 -0.90 -4.14
C CYS A 65 2.94 -1.83 -5.31
N LEU A 66 3.86 -2.77 -5.10
CA LEU A 66 4.26 -3.76 -6.11
C LEU A 66 3.10 -4.68 -6.48
N VAL A 67 2.36 -5.20 -5.50
CA VAL A 67 1.14 -6.00 -5.75
C VAL A 67 0.09 -5.18 -6.50
N PHE A 68 -0.09 -3.90 -6.16
CA PHE A 68 -1.00 -3.04 -6.93
C PHE A 68 -0.58 -2.93 -8.39
N LEU A 69 0.72 -2.76 -8.66
CA LEU A 69 1.24 -2.67 -10.03
C LEU A 69 1.11 -3.99 -10.80
N ASP A 70 1.34 -5.12 -10.13
CA ASP A 70 1.35 -6.46 -10.72
C ASP A 70 -0.06 -6.99 -11.03
N ASP A 71 -0.93 -6.96 -10.02
CA ASP A 71 -2.17 -7.75 -10.01
C ASP A 71 -3.42 -6.90 -10.24
N GLN A 72 -3.33 -5.59 -10.01
CA GLN A 72 -4.52 -4.73 -9.90
C GLN A 72 -4.51 -3.56 -10.88
N PHE A 73 -3.36 -3.23 -11.46
CA PHE A 73 -3.18 -1.98 -12.17
C PHE A 73 -4.07 -1.89 -13.40
N ASP A 74 -4.03 -2.89 -14.28
CA ASP A 74 -4.75 -2.86 -15.56
C ASP A 74 -6.28 -2.82 -15.35
N ASP A 75 -6.79 -3.65 -14.45
CA ASP A 75 -8.21 -3.64 -14.05
C ASP A 75 -8.63 -2.34 -13.37
N PHE A 76 -7.72 -1.71 -12.63
CA PHE A 76 -7.97 -0.43 -11.98
C PHE A 76 -7.99 0.72 -12.99
N GLU A 77 -7.07 0.75 -13.95
CA GLU A 77 -6.96 1.77 -15.00
C GLU A 77 -8.12 1.69 -16.00
N ALA A 78 -8.61 0.48 -16.31
CA ALA A 78 -9.72 0.28 -17.24
C ALA A 78 -11.09 0.78 -16.74
N LYS A 79 -11.20 1.24 -15.48
CA LYS A 79 -12.46 1.74 -14.92
C LYS A 79 -12.87 3.06 -15.58
N ALA A 80 -14.16 3.20 -15.86
CA ALA A 80 -14.71 4.38 -16.56
C ALA A 80 -14.41 5.72 -15.86
N GLU A 81 -14.23 5.73 -14.53
CA GLU A 81 -13.88 6.91 -13.75
C GLU A 81 -12.38 7.24 -13.70
N MET A 82 -11.52 6.45 -14.34
CA MET A 82 -10.08 6.67 -14.42
C MET A 82 -9.71 7.29 -15.77
N ASP A 83 -9.41 8.59 -15.73
CA ASP A 83 -8.68 9.24 -16.81
C ASP A 83 -7.15 9.14 -16.58
N GLU A 84 -6.40 9.46 -17.62
CA GLU A 84 -4.95 9.38 -17.61
C GLU A 84 -4.32 10.28 -16.54
N ASP A 85 -4.77 11.53 -16.41
CA ASP A 85 -4.22 12.49 -15.44
C ASP A 85 -4.41 12.02 -13.99
N LYS A 86 -5.57 11.44 -13.69
CA LYS A 86 -5.89 10.85 -12.40
C LYS A 86 -5.05 9.62 -12.15
N MET A 87 -4.84 8.76 -13.14
CA MET A 87 -3.99 7.58 -13.01
C MET A 87 -2.52 7.97 -12.77
N VAL A 88 -1.99 8.91 -13.54
CA VAL A 88 -0.67 9.49 -13.32
C VAL A 88 -0.55 10.10 -11.92
N GLY A 89 -1.59 10.81 -11.45
CA GLY A 89 -1.64 11.36 -10.11
C GLY A 89 -1.67 10.31 -8.99
N ILE A 90 -2.23 9.12 -9.25
CA ILE A 90 -2.18 7.98 -8.33
C ILE A 90 -0.77 7.38 -8.34
N LEU A 91 -0.19 7.15 -9.52
CA LEU A 91 1.16 6.61 -9.67
C LEU A 91 2.22 7.46 -8.98
N ARG A 92 2.16 8.80 -9.08
CA ARG A 92 3.05 9.70 -8.34
C ARG A 92 2.95 9.51 -6.82
N LYS A 93 1.73 9.33 -6.30
CA LYS A 93 1.49 9.07 -4.87
C LYS A 93 1.90 7.66 -4.45
N THR A 94 1.86 6.70 -5.36
CA THR A 94 2.36 5.34 -5.14
C THR A 94 3.89 5.38 -5.04
N TRP A 95 4.57 5.96 -6.04
CA TRP A 95 6.02 6.13 -6.05
C TRP A 95 6.57 6.90 -4.85
N GLY A 96 5.86 7.97 -4.42
CA GLY A 96 6.27 8.81 -3.29
C GLY A 96 6.25 8.11 -1.93
N LYS A 97 5.68 6.89 -1.83
CA LYS A 97 5.70 6.09 -0.59
C LYS A 97 6.69 4.94 -0.64
N MET A 98 7.22 4.63 -1.82
CA MET A 98 8.12 3.50 -1.99
C MET A 98 9.55 3.87 -1.64
N THR A 99 10.30 2.89 -1.13
CA THR A 99 11.75 3.00 -1.00
C THR A 99 12.41 2.95 -2.38
N ASP A 100 13.70 3.27 -2.45
CA ASP A 100 14.45 3.18 -3.72
C ASP A 100 14.57 1.73 -4.23
N GLU A 101 14.66 0.75 -3.32
CA GLU A 101 14.63 -0.67 -3.70
C GLU A 101 13.25 -1.06 -4.24
N GLY A 102 12.17 -0.61 -3.59
CA GLY A 102 10.80 -0.81 -4.10
C GLY A 102 10.62 -0.25 -5.52
N LYS A 103 11.08 0.99 -5.77
CA LYS A 103 11.01 1.61 -7.10
C LYS A 103 11.82 0.84 -8.14
N LYS A 104 13.00 0.36 -7.77
CA LYS A 104 13.85 -0.45 -8.65
C LYS A 104 13.17 -1.77 -9.02
N LEU A 105 12.54 -2.44 -8.06
CA LEU A 105 11.75 -3.64 -8.31
C LEU A 105 10.59 -3.35 -9.25
N ALA A 106 9.83 -2.27 -9.01
CA ALA A 106 8.71 -1.86 -9.85
C ALA A 106 9.11 -1.64 -11.32
N LEU A 107 10.27 -1.01 -11.55
CA LEU A 107 10.78 -0.77 -12.90
C LEU A 107 11.29 -2.04 -13.62
N ALA A 108 11.56 -3.11 -12.87
CA ALA A 108 12.02 -4.40 -13.40
C ALA A 108 10.88 -5.40 -13.64
N MET A 109 9.64 -5.07 -13.26
CA MET A 109 8.48 -5.93 -13.43
C MET A 109 8.03 -6.05 -14.89
N ASP A 110 7.45 -7.20 -15.24
CA ASP A 110 6.83 -7.40 -16.55
C ASP A 110 5.41 -6.82 -16.56
N LEU A 111 5.33 -5.49 -16.72
CA LEU A 111 4.07 -4.75 -16.76
C LEU A 111 3.53 -4.60 -18.19
N SER A 112 2.22 -4.35 -18.31
CA SER A 112 1.59 -4.01 -19.58
C SER A 112 2.22 -2.77 -20.23
N ASP A 113 2.17 -2.67 -21.56
CA ASP A 113 2.67 -1.49 -22.27
C ASP A 113 1.98 -0.21 -21.80
N ARG A 114 0.68 -0.29 -21.50
CA ARG A 114 -0.09 0.83 -20.97
C ARG A 114 0.43 1.27 -19.60
N ALA A 115 0.68 0.32 -18.69
CA ALA A 115 1.27 0.62 -17.39
C ALA A 115 2.63 1.29 -17.51
N LYS A 116 3.53 0.76 -18.38
CA LYS A 116 4.85 1.34 -18.64
C LYS A 116 4.77 2.80 -19.12
N VAL A 117 3.85 3.11 -20.03
CA VAL A 117 3.62 4.49 -20.52
C VAL A 117 3.16 5.42 -19.38
N LEU A 118 2.21 4.97 -18.56
CA LEU A 118 1.67 5.78 -17.46
C LEU A 118 2.69 6.00 -16.34
N ILE A 119 3.51 4.99 -16.03
CA ILE A 119 4.62 5.11 -15.09
C ILE A 119 5.65 6.12 -15.61
N ALA A 120 6.05 6.04 -16.88
CA ALA A 120 6.98 7.01 -17.47
C ALA A 120 6.47 8.46 -17.31
N LYS A 121 5.19 8.71 -17.66
CA LYS A 121 4.55 10.02 -17.47
C LYS A 121 4.49 10.48 -16.00
N ALA A 122 4.35 9.54 -15.06
CA ALA A 122 4.38 9.86 -13.64
C ALA A 122 5.77 10.34 -13.19
N LEU A 123 6.83 9.73 -13.71
CA LEU A 123 8.22 10.01 -13.33
C LEU A 123 8.81 11.25 -14.02
N GLU A 124 8.37 11.59 -15.25
CA GLU A 124 8.89 12.74 -16.00
C GLU A 124 8.57 14.11 -15.35
N ALA A 125 7.49 14.21 -14.58
CA ALA A 125 7.05 15.47 -13.97
C ALA A 125 7.32 15.54 -12.46
N SER A 126 8.29 14.75 -11.97
CA SER A 126 8.69 14.69 -10.56
C SER A 126 10.00 15.42 -10.31
#